data_AF-A0A7Y9I338-F1
#
_entry.id   AF-A0A7Y9I338-F1
#
_cell.length_a   1.000
_cell.length_b   1.000
_cell.length_c   1.000
_cell.angle_alpha   90.00
_cell.angle_beta   90.00
_cell.angle_gamma   90.00
#
_symmetry.space_group_name_H-M   'P 1'
#
loop_
_entity.id
_entity.type
_entity.pdbx_description
1 polymer ?
#
loop_
_entity_poly.entity_id
_entity_poly.type
_entity_poly.pdbx_seq_one_letter_code
_entity_poly.pdbx_strand_id
1 'polypeptide(L)'
;MRTSRVTIALPEELQHLIAHEADQLGVPFSAVVTTALAAWARGRLIDAWLSEYETEHGTFSEDELKALARDAGVIYLPPPPRH
;
A
#
# COMPACT_ATOMS: atom_id res chain seq x y z
N MET A 1 7.38 -19.56 -11.99
CA MET A 1 6.19 -18.72 -11.73
C MET A 1 5.24 -18.86 -12.90
N ARG A 2 3.96 -19.18 -12.67
CA ARG A 2 2.94 -19.14 -13.73
C ARG A 2 2.33 -17.74 -13.76
N THR A 3 2.31 -17.12 -14.93
CA THR A 3 1.67 -15.83 -15.15
C THR A 3 0.37 -16.03 -15.93
N SER A 4 -0.71 -15.42 -15.47
CA SER A 4 -2.00 -15.41 -16.16
C SER A 4 -2.28 -14.02 -16.71
N ARG A 5 -2.85 -13.93 -17.91
CA ARG A 5 -3.27 -12.64 -18.49
C ARG A 5 -4.60 -12.24 -17.88
N VAL A 6 -4.68 -11.02 -17.38
CA VAL A 6 -5.91 -10.42 -16.82
C VAL A 6 -6.20 -9.15 -17.61
N THR A 7 -7.46 -8.96 -17.98
CA THR A 7 -7.97 -7.71 -18.56
C THR A 7 -8.77 -6.99 -17.48
N ILE A 8 -8.47 -5.70 -17.28
CA ILE A 8 -9.16 -4.84 -16.32
C ILE A 8 -9.66 -3.59 -17.04
N ALA A 9 -10.81 -3.08 -16.62
CA ALA A 9 -11.28 -1.76 -17.03
C ALA A 9 -10.78 -0.72 -16.01
N LEU A 10 -10.25 0.39 -16.51
CA LEU A 10 -9.78 1.51 -15.70
C LEU A 10 -10.50 2.79 -16.15
N PRO A 11 -10.79 3.73 -15.23
CA PRO A 11 -11.14 5.09 -15.61
C PRO A 11 -10.06 5.70 -16.50
N GLU A 12 -10.48 6.50 -17.48
CA GLU A 12 -9.57 7.12 -18.46
C GLU A 12 -8.51 8.00 -17.77
N GLU A 13 -8.91 8.75 -16.74
CA GLU A 13 -7.96 9.62 -16.02
C GLU A 13 -6.86 8.81 -15.34
N LEU A 14 -7.22 7.65 -14.77
CA LEU A 14 -6.27 6.76 -14.11
C LEU A 14 -5.35 6.08 -15.12
N GLN A 15 -5.88 5.70 -16.29
CA GLN A 15 -5.07 5.17 -17.38
C GLN A 15 -4.02 6.19 -17.84
N HIS A 16 -4.42 7.46 -18.04
CA HIS A 16 -3.49 8.52 -18.44
C HIS A 16 -2.42 8.79 -17.38
N LEU A 17 -2.80 8.81 -16.11
CA LEU A 17 -1.86 9.01 -15.00
C LEU A 17 -0.82 7.88 -14.95
N ILE A 18 -1.25 6.62 -15.01
CA ILE A 18 -0.33 5.47 -14.98
C ILE A 18 0.58 5.46 -16.22
N ALA A 19 0.06 5.80 -17.39
CA ALA A 19 0.86 5.91 -18.61
C ALA A 19 1.95 6.99 -18.47
N HIS A 20 1.59 8.17 -17.94
CA HIS A 20 2.53 9.24 -17.68
C HIS A 20 3.65 8.82 -16.72
N GLU A 21 3.31 8.19 -15.60
CA GLU A 21 4.29 7.69 -14.63
C GLU A 21 5.19 6.60 -15.22
N ALA A 22 4.63 5.69 -16.02
CA ALA A 22 5.39 4.65 -16.70
C ALA A 22 6.44 5.25 -17.65
N ASP A 23 6.06 6.28 -18.40
CA ASP A 23 6.97 7.01 -19.30
C ASP A 23 8.08 7.74 -18.52
N GLN A 24 7.75 8.43 -17.43
CA GLN A 24 8.72 9.12 -16.57
C GLN A 24 9.75 8.15 -15.97
N LEU A 25 9.30 6.95 -15.61
CA LEU A 25 10.14 5.90 -15.01
C LEU A 25 10.85 5.04 -16.07
N GLY A 26 10.52 5.17 -17.35
CA GLY A 26 11.08 4.36 -18.42
C GLY A 26 10.71 2.87 -18.31
N VAL A 27 9.54 2.56 -17.76
CA VAL A 27 9.07 1.17 -17.54
C VAL A 27 7.76 0.89 -18.29
N PRO A 28 7.42 -0.37 -18.56
CA PRO A 28 6.13 -0.71 -19.16
C PRO A 28 4.96 -0.34 -18.23
N PHE A 29 3.82 0.08 -18.81
CA PHE A 29 2.56 0.33 -18.08
C PHE A 29 2.18 -0.81 -17.12
N SER A 30 2.32 -2.06 -17.58
CA SER A 30 2.01 -3.25 -16.78
C SER A 30 2.92 -3.42 -15.55
N ALA A 31 4.14 -2.90 -15.57
CA ALA A 31 5.04 -2.93 -14.43
C ALA A 31 4.55 -2.01 -13.32
N VAL A 32 4.06 -0.82 -13.66
CA VAL A 32 3.45 0.11 -12.70
C VAL A 32 2.20 -0.51 -12.08
N VAL A 33 1.30 -1.06 -12.91
CA VAL A 33 0.07 -1.73 -12.43
C VAL A 33 0.39 -2.91 -11.53
N THR A 34 1.33 -3.77 -11.92
CA THR A 34 1.72 -4.94 -11.13
C THR A 34 2.34 -4.53 -9.80
N THR A 35 3.17 -3.49 -9.79
CA THR A 35 3.79 -2.95 -8.57
C THR A 35 2.74 -2.38 -7.63
N ALA A 36 1.80 -1.58 -8.15
CA ALA A 36 0.72 -1.03 -7.36
C ALA A 36 -0.19 -2.12 -6.76
N LEU A 37 -0.58 -3.12 -7.56
CA LEU A 37 -1.37 -4.27 -7.09
C LEU A 37 -0.63 -5.09 -6.03
N ALA A 38 0.67 -5.31 -6.20
CA ALA A 38 1.49 -6.03 -5.22
C ALA A 38 1.67 -5.22 -3.92
N ALA A 39 1.79 -3.89 -4.01
CA ALA A 39 1.83 -3.02 -2.83
C ALA A 39 0.49 -3.04 -2.08
N TRP A 40 -0.63 -2.91 -2.79
CA TRP A 40 -1.97 -3.00 -2.21
C TRP A 40 -2.22 -4.37 -1.54
N ALA A 41 -1.88 -5.47 -2.21
CA ALA A 41 -2.05 -6.81 -1.66
C ALA A 41 -1.21 -7.02 -0.39
N ARG A 42 0.05 -6.56 -0.38
CA ARG A 42 0.89 -6.59 0.82
C ARG A 42 0.32 -5.74 1.94
N GLY A 43 -0.18 -4.55 1.63
CA GLY A 43 -0.87 -3.69 2.61
C GLY A 43 -2.03 -4.41 3.27
N ARG A 44 -2.90 -5.07 2.50
CA ARG A 44 -4.04 -5.84 3.04
C ARG A 44 -3.61 -7.01 3.93
N LEU A 45 -2.49 -7.67 3.63
CA LEU A 45 -1.94 -8.71 4.49
C LEU A 45 -1.41 -8.12 5.81
N ILE A 46 -0.74 -6.98 5.76
CA ILE A 46 -0.28 -6.26 6.96
C ILE A 46 -1.48 -5.82 7.80
N ASP A 47 -2.52 -5.26 7.21
CA ASP A 47 -3.74 -4.85 7.91
C ASP A 47 -4.43 -6.04 8.60
N ALA A 48 -4.51 -7.19 7.91
CA ALA A 48 -5.10 -8.40 8.46
C ALA A 48 -4.28 -8.93 9.64
N TRP A 49 -2.96 -9.03 9.47
CA TRP A 49 -2.04 -9.41 10.54
C TRP A 49 -2.11 -8.46 11.73
N LEU A 50 -2.15 -7.14 11.48
CA LEU A 50 -2.25 -6.13 12.53
C LEU A 50 -3.56 -6.31 13.32
N SER A 51 -4.68 -6.54 12.63
CA SER A 51 -5.97 -6.80 13.30
C SER A 51 -5.95 -8.05 14.17
N GLU A 52 -5.29 -9.13 13.72
CA GLU A 52 -5.14 -10.36 14.51
C GLU A 52 -4.24 -10.11 15.73
N TYR A 53 -3.10 -9.45 15.52
CA TYR A 53 -2.17 -9.09 16.58
C TYR A 53 -2.82 -8.23 17.66
N GLU A 54 -3.56 -7.19 17.28
CA GLU A 54 -4.25 -6.31 18.23
C GLU A 54 -5.36 -7.03 19.00
N THR A 55 -5.95 -8.09 18.43
CA THR A 55 -6.92 -8.94 19.13
C THR A 55 -6.25 -9.78 20.21
N GLU A 56 -5.05 -10.30 19.96
CA GLU A 56 -4.32 -11.16 20.89
C GLU A 56 -3.52 -10.39 21.95
N HIS A 57 -2.99 -9.21 21.59
CA HIS A 57 -2.03 -8.47 22.40
C HIS A 57 -2.51 -7.08 22.83
N GLY A 58 -3.66 -6.62 22.32
CA GLY A 58 -4.15 -5.26 22.52
C GLY A 58 -3.62 -4.27 21.49
N THR A 59 -4.26 -3.10 21.40
CA THR A 59 -3.90 -2.03 20.46
C THR A 59 -2.60 -1.34 20.85
N PHE A 60 -1.80 -0.94 19.86
CA PHE A 60 -0.62 -0.11 20.11
C PHE A 60 -1.02 1.26 20.68
N SER A 61 -0.30 1.69 21.72
CA SER A 61 -0.37 3.06 22.20
C SER A 61 0.28 4.03 21.20
N GLU A 62 -0.08 5.31 21.31
CA GLU A 62 0.49 6.35 20.45
C GLU A 62 2.02 6.45 20.60
N ASP A 63 2.54 6.26 21.81
CA ASP A 63 3.98 6.31 22.08
C ASP A 63 4.72 5.12 21.45
N GLU A 64 4.11 3.93 21.45
CA GLU A 64 4.65 2.76 20.75
C GLU A 64 4.67 2.96 19.24
N LEU A 65 3.61 3.53 18.66
CA LEU A 65 3.58 3.84 17.22
C LEU A 65 4.62 4.90 16.83
N LYS A 66 4.85 5.92 17.68
CA LYS A 66 5.91 6.92 17.48
C LYS A 66 7.30 6.28 17.55
N ALA A 67 7.51 5.36 18.49
CA ALA A 67 8.77 4.63 18.61
C ALA A 67 9.02 3.75 17.38
N LEU A 68 8.00 3.02 16.92
CA LEU A 68 8.06 2.17 15.73
C LEU A 68 8.35 2.99 14.46
N ALA A 69 7.69 4.14 14.29
CA ALA A 69 7.92 5.03 13.16
C ALA A 69 9.37 5.55 13.13
N ARG A 70 9.91 5.92 14.30
CA ARG A 70 11.31 6.34 14.43
C ARG A 70 12.28 5.22 14.05
N ASP A 71 12.04 3.99 14.51
CA ASP A 71 12.88 2.83 14.21
C ASP A 71 12.84 2.48 12.72
N ALA A 72 11.66 2.53 12.11
CA ALA A 72 11.46 2.29 10.69
C ALA A 72 11.93 3.46 9.78
N GLY A 73 12.35 4.59 10.35
CA GLY A 73 12.78 5.78 9.61
C GLY A 73 11.65 6.48 8.83
N VAL A 74 10.40 6.30 9.25
CA VAL A 74 9.21 6.90 8.63
C VAL A 74 8.62 7.99 9.51
N ILE A 75 7.92 8.95 8.89
CA ILE A 75 7.23 10.01 9.63
C ILE A 75 5.95 9.41 10.24
N TYR A 76 5.81 9.52 11.56
CA TYR A 76 4.56 9.19 12.23
C TYR A 76 3.48 10.21 11.84
N LEU A 77 2.36 9.71 11.31
CA LEU A 77 1.17 10.50 11.02
C LEU A 77 0.04 10.00 11.94
N PRO A 78 -0.50 10.83 12.84
CA PRO A 78 -1.59 10.42 13.70
C PRO A 78 -2.84 10.10 12.87
N PRO A 79 -3.69 9.16 13.32
CA PRO A 79 -4.95 8.85 12.64
C PRO A 79 -5.84 10.10 12.57
N PRO A 80 -6.64 10.27 11.51
CA PRO A 80 -7.55 11.41 11.39
C PRO A 80 -8.55 11.42 12.56
N PRO A 81 -8.92 12.60 13.07
CA PRO A 81 -9.90 12.71 14.15
C PRO A 81 -11.20 12.05 13.70
N ARG A 82 -11.70 11.10 14.51
CA ARG A 82 -13.04 10.53 14.31
C ARG A 82 -14.06 11.59 14.73
N HIS A 83 -14.75 12.17 13.76
CA HIS A 83 -15.97 12.97 13.99
C HIS A 83 -17.19 12.07 14.04
#